data_AF-A0A349MKR4-F1
#
_entry.id   AF-A0A349MKR4-F1
#
_cell.length_a   1.000
_cell.length_b   1.000
_cell.length_c   1.000
_cell.angle_alpha   90.00
_cell.angle_beta   90.00
_cell.angle_gamma   90.00
#
_symmetry.space_group_name_H-M   'P 1'
#
loop_
_entity.id
_entity.type
_entity.pdbx_description
1 polymer ?
#
loop_
_entity_poly.entity_id
_entity_poly.type
_entity_poly.pdbx_seq_one_letter_code
_entity_poly.pdbx_strand_id
1 'polypeptide(L)'
;MNAELMGVIRGQLSGDRYLSARNASAISTQLNVEDPLLGLKAGVLKHREEYEVDLLVSPLFTPSMQDRAACEPFLPLEGISGEEERSIIVQLSQQALESKVIFGDDTVMMPVLEVAVERHVHLLRLSVAVSADVRDMLGRFLVGEDLSLGMSYARSHVWTQLPNLLGRCLQAMIAKNTFTLEKFGFLRDFVRSYHPKDIPSLIQSLNNLLEAYHTGNDRPVFNQQLEDHQATAIRSSQCDEEVQKFRVQMTNALLSDFAGGV
;
A
#
# COMPACT_ATOMS: atom_id res chain seq x y z
N MET A 1 -4.89 10.16 23.00
CA MET A 1 -4.05 9.57 21.93
C MET A 1 -3.72 8.13 22.31
N ASN A 2 -3.92 7.18 21.39
CA ASN A 2 -3.71 5.76 21.66
C ASN A 2 -2.20 5.43 21.75
N ALA A 3 -1.71 5.08 22.95
CA ALA A 3 -0.30 4.77 23.19
C ALA A 3 0.17 3.53 22.41
N GLU A 4 -0.74 2.60 22.12
CA GLU A 4 -0.44 1.37 21.38
C GLU A 4 -0.23 1.69 19.89
N LEU A 5 -1.09 2.53 19.30
CA LEU A 5 -0.92 3.00 17.91
C LEU A 5 0.43 3.69 17.73
N MET A 6 0.81 4.57 18.66
CA MET A 6 2.14 5.20 18.67
C MET A 6 3.27 4.18 18.74
N GLY A 7 3.11 3.14 19.57
CA GLY A 7 4.07 2.05 19.71
C GLY A 7 4.27 1.29 18.40
N VAL A 8 3.18 0.99 17.70
CA VAL A 8 3.20 0.31 16.38
C VAL A 8 3.93 1.16 15.35
N ILE A 9 3.55 2.43 15.19
CA ILE A 9 4.15 3.32 14.17
C ILE A 9 5.64 3.54 14.47
N ARG A 10 6.03 3.72 15.73
CA ARG A 10 7.44 3.80 16.12
C ARG A 10 8.22 2.54 15.74
N GLY A 11 7.64 1.36 16.01
CA GLY A 11 8.23 0.08 15.62
C GLY A 11 8.40 -0.04 14.12
N GLN A 12 7.40 0.37 13.35
CA GLN A 12 7.47 0.42 11.88
C GLN A 12 8.59 1.34 11.41
N LEU A 13 8.68 2.56 11.93
CA LEU A 13 9.71 3.55 11.57
C LEU A 13 11.13 3.11 11.91
N SER A 14 11.32 2.43 13.05
CA SER A 14 12.64 2.00 13.54
C SER A 14 13.07 0.63 13.03
N GLY A 15 12.18 -0.08 12.33
CA GLY A 15 12.45 -1.41 11.79
C GLY A 15 13.53 -1.42 10.71
N ASP A 16 14.03 -2.61 10.40
CA ASP A 16 15.05 -2.82 9.37
C ASP A 16 14.58 -2.39 7.99
N ARG A 17 15.50 -1.84 7.19
CA ARG A 17 15.26 -1.33 5.84
C ARG A 17 16.23 -1.95 4.86
N TYR A 18 15.69 -2.61 3.85
CA TYR A 18 16.49 -3.26 2.83
C TYR A 18 16.59 -2.37 1.61
N LEU A 19 17.82 -2.00 1.26
CA LEU A 19 18.09 -1.18 0.10
C LEU A 19 18.16 -2.08 -1.14
N SER A 20 17.33 -1.79 -2.15
CA SER A 20 17.43 -2.48 -3.43
C SER A 20 18.65 -1.99 -4.22
N ALA A 21 19.19 -2.82 -5.12
CA ALA A 21 20.29 -2.43 -6.00
C ALA A 21 19.97 -1.15 -6.81
N ARG A 22 18.71 -0.98 -7.21
CA ARG A 22 18.22 0.22 -7.89
C ARG A 22 18.31 1.47 -7.00
N ASN A 23 17.78 1.38 -5.77
CA ASN A 23 17.79 2.51 -4.84
C ASN A 23 19.22 2.85 -4.41
N ALA A 24 20.06 1.83 -4.18
CA ALA A 24 21.50 1.97 -3.95
C ALA A 24 22.19 2.71 -5.10
N SER A 25 21.94 2.31 -6.35
CA SER A 25 22.49 2.99 -7.52
C SER A 25 22.01 4.45 -7.61
N ALA A 26 20.73 4.71 -7.34
CA ALA A 26 20.16 6.05 -7.37
C ALA A 26 20.80 6.96 -6.31
N ILE A 27 20.95 6.47 -5.08
CA ILE A 27 21.64 7.19 -3.98
C ILE A 27 23.08 7.49 -4.37
N SER A 28 23.81 6.49 -4.87
CA SER A 28 25.22 6.63 -5.27
C SER A 28 25.39 7.69 -6.36
N THR A 29 24.51 7.70 -7.36
CA THR A 29 24.53 8.69 -8.45
C THR A 29 24.12 10.09 -7.98
N GLN A 30 23.02 10.23 -7.23
CA GLN A 30 22.50 11.53 -6.82
C GLN A 30 23.39 12.20 -5.77
N LEU A 31 24.00 11.43 -4.89
CA LEU A 31 24.90 11.93 -3.84
C LEU A 31 26.37 11.94 -4.27
N ASN A 32 26.70 11.38 -5.43
CA ASN A 32 28.06 11.21 -5.93
C ASN A 32 28.97 10.51 -4.90
N VAL A 33 28.50 9.37 -4.38
CA VAL A 33 29.20 8.51 -3.43
C VAL A 33 29.40 7.12 -4.00
N GLU A 34 30.52 6.47 -3.66
CA GLU A 34 30.78 5.09 -4.08
C GLU A 34 29.94 4.07 -3.29
N ASP A 35 29.78 4.32 -1.99
CA ASP A 35 28.97 3.48 -1.10
C ASP A 35 27.62 4.19 -0.78
N PRO A 36 26.49 3.61 -1.19
CA PRO A 36 25.17 4.19 -0.92
C PRO A 36 24.86 4.28 0.59
N LEU A 37 25.37 3.37 1.42
CA LEU A 37 25.14 3.40 2.87
C LEU A 37 25.85 4.58 3.53
N LEU A 38 27.01 5.01 3.00
CA LEU A 38 27.65 6.25 3.44
C LEU A 38 26.81 7.48 3.07
N GLY A 39 26.17 7.46 1.91
CA GLY A 39 25.28 8.52 1.45
C GLY A 39 24.07 8.77 2.38
N LEU A 40 23.63 7.73 3.09
CA LEU A 40 22.51 7.79 4.03
C LEU A 40 22.89 8.25 5.44
N LYS A 41 24.17 8.52 5.72
CA LYS A 41 24.59 9.03 7.03
C LYS A 41 24.12 10.47 7.24
N ALA A 42 23.77 10.80 8.49
CA ALA A 42 23.27 12.12 8.89
C ALA A 42 24.14 13.29 8.39
N GLY A 43 25.47 13.13 8.41
CA GLY A 43 26.40 14.15 7.94
C GLY A 43 26.28 14.47 6.46
N VAL A 44 25.89 13.50 5.61
CA VAL A 44 25.72 13.70 4.17
C VAL A 44 24.33 14.29 3.88
N LEU A 45 23.29 13.75 4.51
CA LEU A 45 21.91 14.20 4.29
C LEU A 45 21.65 15.62 4.79
N LYS A 46 22.37 16.09 5.83
CA LYS A 46 22.23 17.45 6.38
C LYS A 46 22.55 18.57 5.37
N HIS A 47 23.31 18.27 4.32
CA HIS A 47 23.68 19.25 3.30
C HIS A 47 22.71 19.31 2.11
N ARG A 48 21.56 18.63 2.22
CA ARG A 48 20.55 18.53 1.17
C ARG A 48 19.27 19.24 1.58
N GLU A 49 18.50 19.66 0.57
CA GLU A 49 17.18 20.21 0.79
C GLU A 49 16.21 19.11 1.24
N GLU A 50 15.22 19.46 2.06
CA GLU A 50 14.27 18.48 2.63
C GLU A 50 13.58 17.61 1.57
N TYR A 51 13.20 18.20 0.44
CA TYR A 51 12.54 17.46 -0.65
C TYR A 51 13.48 16.48 -1.36
N GLU A 52 14.78 16.78 -1.45
CA GLU A 52 15.78 15.87 -2.04
C GLU A 52 15.95 14.65 -1.13
N VAL A 53 16.01 14.90 0.17
CA VAL A 53 16.14 13.84 1.16
C VAL A 53 14.89 12.97 1.20
N ASP A 54 13.68 13.56 1.21
CA ASP A 54 12.44 12.80 1.13
C ASP A 54 12.44 11.90 -0.12
N LEU A 55 12.81 12.43 -1.30
CA LEU A 55 12.83 11.64 -2.52
C LEU A 55 13.77 10.42 -2.40
N LEU A 56 14.97 10.62 -1.84
CA LEU A 56 15.98 9.57 -1.64
C LEU A 56 15.52 8.49 -0.66
N VAL A 57 14.92 8.86 0.46
CA VAL A 57 14.55 7.93 1.54
C VAL A 57 13.11 7.40 1.42
N SER A 58 12.28 8.03 0.57
CA SER A 58 10.87 7.65 0.39
C SER A 58 10.64 6.16 0.11
N PRO A 59 11.49 5.44 -0.66
CA PRO A 59 11.29 4.01 -0.88
C PRO A 59 11.50 3.17 0.39
N LEU A 60 12.30 3.65 1.33
CA LEU A 60 12.58 2.96 2.60
C LEU A 60 11.47 3.17 3.63
N PHE A 61 10.76 4.30 3.58
CA PHE A 61 9.74 4.65 4.57
C PHE A 61 8.30 4.63 4.06
N THR A 62 8.07 4.15 2.84
CA THR A 62 6.71 3.93 2.34
C THR A 62 6.10 2.70 3.04
N PRO A 63 5.03 2.85 3.85
CA PRO A 63 4.45 1.73 4.57
C PRO A 63 3.83 0.72 3.61
N SER A 64 4.00 -0.56 3.95
CA SER A 64 3.31 -1.68 3.30
C SER A 64 1.83 -1.75 3.68
N MET A 65 1.08 -2.65 3.05
CA MET A 65 -0.30 -2.91 3.49
C MET A 65 -0.34 -3.61 4.85
N GLN A 66 0.66 -4.42 5.17
CA GLN A 66 0.80 -5.05 6.49
C GLN A 66 1.05 -4.00 7.57
N ASP A 67 1.84 -2.96 7.30
CA ASP A 67 2.04 -1.84 8.23
C ASP A 67 0.73 -1.12 8.52
N ARG A 68 -0.09 -0.88 7.48
CA ARG A 68 -1.43 -0.31 7.65
C ARG A 68 -2.33 -1.22 8.47
N ALA A 69 -2.36 -2.51 8.15
CA ALA A 69 -3.16 -3.50 8.86
C ALA A 69 -2.79 -3.59 10.35
N ALA A 70 -1.51 -3.50 10.69
CA ALA A 70 -1.03 -3.53 12.08
C ALA A 70 -1.56 -2.36 12.93
N CYS A 71 -1.96 -1.25 12.31
CA CYS A 71 -2.56 -0.10 12.99
C CYS A 71 -4.06 -0.28 13.26
N GLU A 72 -4.78 -1.09 12.48
CA GLU A 72 -6.25 -1.19 12.54
C GLU A 72 -6.84 -1.58 13.89
N PRO A 73 -6.25 -2.49 14.68
CA PRO A 73 -6.78 -2.82 16.01
C PRO A 73 -6.86 -1.61 16.96
N PHE A 74 -6.09 -0.56 16.69
CA PHE A 74 -5.94 0.62 17.53
C PHE A 74 -6.66 1.86 16.98
N LEU A 75 -7.29 1.72 15.80
CA LEU A 75 -7.97 2.81 15.11
C LEU A 75 -9.48 2.77 15.36
N PRO A 76 -10.12 3.93 15.64
CA PRO A 76 -11.56 4.02 15.65
C PRO A 76 -12.12 3.93 14.22
N LEU A 77 -13.40 3.59 14.04
CA LEU A 77 -14.00 3.42 12.72
C LEU A 77 -13.96 4.71 11.90
N GLU A 78 -14.26 5.83 12.55
CA GLU A 78 -14.18 7.19 12.01
C GLU A 78 -12.76 7.62 11.60
N GLY A 79 -11.73 6.86 12.01
CA GLY A 79 -10.34 7.29 11.88
C GLY A 79 -9.96 8.35 12.92
N ILE A 80 -8.70 8.76 12.92
CA ILE A 80 -8.25 9.84 13.80
C ILE A 80 -8.45 11.21 13.15
N SER A 81 -8.57 12.25 13.96
CA SER A 81 -8.62 13.62 13.47
C SER A 81 -7.28 14.08 12.90
N GLY A 82 -7.30 15.09 12.04
CA GLY A 82 -6.07 15.70 11.51
C GLY A 82 -5.22 16.42 12.56
N GLU A 83 -5.77 16.73 13.74
CA GLU A 83 -5.02 17.24 14.89
C GLU A 83 -4.28 16.11 15.61
N GLU A 84 -4.94 14.96 15.79
CA GLU A 84 -4.31 13.76 16.33
C GLU A 84 -3.19 13.25 15.41
N GLU A 85 -3.42 13.22 14.10
CA GLU A 85 -2.39 12.83 13.12
C GLU A 85 -1.16 13.75 13.19
N ARG A 86 -1.37 15.07 13.25
CA ARG A 86 -0.29 16.05 13.45
C ARG A 86 0.42 15.85 14.79
N SER A 87 -0.32 15.55 15.86
CA SER A 87 0.27 15.28 17.18
C SER A 87 1.15 14.03 17.17
N ILE A 88 0.75 12.98 16.44
CA ILE A 88 1.55 11.76 16.23
C ILE A 88 2.86 12.11 15.54
N ILE A 89 2.80 12.87 14.43
CA ILE A 89 4.00 13.29 13.68
C ILE A 89 4.97 14.05 14.58
N VAL A 90 4.50 15.10 15.27
CA VAL A 90 5.34 15.91 16.16
C VAL A 90 5.99 15.06 17.25
N GLN A 91 5.24 14.15 17.89
CA GLN A 91 5.76 13.32 18.95
C GLN A 91 6.77 12.27 18.46
N LEU A 92 6.60 11.74 17.26
CA LEU A 92 7.55 10.79 16.66
C LEU A 92 8.82 11.50 16.20
N SER A 93 8.71 12.68 15.57
CA SER A 93 9.86 13.47 15.13
C SER A 93 10.76 13.91 16.28
N GLN A 94 10.22 14.06 17.49
CA GLN A 94 10.98 14.39 18.70
C GLN A 94 11.75 13.19 19.30
N GLN A 95 11.51 11.95 18.86
CA GLN A 95 12.03 10.75 19.52
C GLN A 95 13.44 10.30 19.09
N ALA A 96 14.16 11.10 18.28
CA ALA A 96 15.51 10.75 17.79
C ALA A 96 15.60 9.29 17.29
N LEU A 97 14.61 8.89 16.48
CA LEU A 97 14.46 7.51 16.00
C LEU A 97 15.59 7.18 15.02
N GLU A 98 16.04 5.93 15.04
CA GLU A 98 17.00 5.38 14.09
C GLU A 98 16.45 4.12 13.46
N SER A 99 16.86 3.87 12.23
CA SER A 99 16.54 2.65 11.48
C SER A 99 17.81 2.04 10.93
N LYS A 100 17.89 0.72 10.95
CA LYS A 100 19.01 -0.04 10.39
C LYS A 100 18.77 -0.25 8.90
N VAL A 101 19.61 0.35 8.07
CA VAL A 101 19.59 0.15 6.61
C VAL A 101 20.61 -0.92 6.23
N ILE A 102 20.17 -1.88 5.42
CA ILE A 102 20.91 -3.09 5.03
C ILE A 102 21.07 -3.09 3.51
N PHE A 103 22.31 -3.27 3.04
CA PHE A 103 22.62 -3.45 1.62
C PHE A 103 23.74 -4.47 1.45
N GLY A 104 23.44 -5.62 0.83
CA GLY A 104 24.35 -6.75 0.82
C GLY A 104 24.61 -7.27 2.23
N ASP A 105 25.87 -7.43 2.60
CA ASP A 105 26.29 -7.83 3.95
C ASP A 105 26.54 -6.62 4.88
N ASP A 106 26.47 -5.41 4.34
CA ASP A 106 26.76 -4.17 5.06
C ASP A 106 25.51 -3.52 5.64
N THR A 107 25.70 -2.81 6.77
CA THR A 107 24.61 -2.14 7.47
C THR A 107 25.04 -0.80 8.02
N VAL A 108 24.11 0.15 8.09
CA VAL A 108 24.32 1.47 8.70
C VAL A 108 23.10 1.88 9.54
N MET A 109 23.33 2.57 10.64
CA MET A 109 22.27 3.27 11.37
C MET A 109 22.01 4.60 10.70
N MET A 110 20.76 4.81 10.29
CA MET A 110 20.29 6.04 9.67
C MET A 110 19.25 6.70 10.59
N PRO A 111 19.37 8.00 10.89
CA PRO A 111 18.32 8.71 11.61
C PRO A 111 17.03 8.72 10.79
N VAL A 112 15.89 8.49 11.44
CA VAL A 112 14.58 8.68 10.82
C VAL A 112 14.28 10.17 10.83
N LEU A 113 14.32 10.78 9.66
CA LEU A 113 14.12 12.21 9.48
C LEU A 113 12.65 12.60 9.62
N GLU A 114 12.38 13.84 10.02
CA GLU A 114 11.01 14.35 10.18
C GLU A 114 10.17 14.19 8.90
N VAL A 115 10.75 14.48 7.73
CA VAL A 115 10.09 14.28 6.43
C VAL A 115 9.67 12.82 6.19
N ALA A 116 10.47 11.86 6.66
CA ALA A 116 10.17 10.44 6.55
C ALA A 116 9.05 10.02 7.54
N VAL A 117 9.07 10.58 8.76
CA VAL A 117 7.99 10.39 9.75
C VAL A 117 6.67 10.92 9.19
N GLU A 118 6.66 12.16 8.72
CA GLU A 118 5.48 12.82 8.17
C GLU A 118 4.90 12.00 7.02
N ARG A 119 5.73 11.67 6.03
CA ARG A 119 5.33 10.85 4.88
C ARG A 119 4.77 9.50 5.31
N HIS A 120 5.46 8.81 6.22
CA HIS A 120 5.04 7.49 6.68
C HIS A 120 3.65 7.54 7.32
N VAL A 121 3.43 8.47 8.26
CA VAL A 121 2.14 8.64 8.95
C VAL A 121 1.02 8.99 7.96
N HIS A 122 1.25 9.95 7.05
CA HIS A 122 0.27 10.31 6.02
C HIS A 122 -0.10 9.13 5.11
N LEU A 123 0.87 8.28 4.80
CA LEU A 123 0.67 7.08 3.99
C LEU A 123 0.03 5.93 4.75
N LEU A 124 -0.03 5.95 6.08
CA LEU A 124 -0.79 4.97 6.87
C LEU A 124 -2.31 5.20 6.79
N ARG A 125 -2.76 6.40 6.38
CA ARG A 125 -4.19 6.73 6.17
C ARG A 125 -5.06 6.57 7.43
N LEU A 126 -4.49 6.90 8.58
CA LEU A 126 -5.13 6.75 9.90
C LEU A 126 -6.43 7.56 10.05
N SER A 127 -6.57 8.65 9.28
CA SER A 127 -7.72 9.56 9.29
C SER A 127 -8.87 9.16 8.36
N VAL A 128 -8.73 8.08 7.57
CA VAL A 128 -9.79 7.66 6.63
C VAL A 128 -10.83 6.83 7.36
N ALA A 129 -12.08 7.28 7.40
CA ALA A 129 -13.19 6.56 8.02
C ALA A 129 -13.61 5.29 7.26
N VAL A 130 -14.13 4.30 8.00
CA VAL A 130 -14.84 3.11 7.49
C VAL A 130 -16.23 3.08 8.10
N SER A 131 -17.27 2.83 7.29
CA SER A 131 -18.63 2.71 7.82
C SER A 131 -18.80 1.45 8.66
N ALA A 132 -19.67 1.52 9.67
CA ALA A 132 -20.03 0.38 10.50
C ALA A 132 -20.54 -0.80 9.65
N ASP A 133 -21.36 -0.53 8.63
CA ASP A 133 -21.86 -1.56 7.72
C ASP A 133 -20.74 -2.31 7.00
N VAL A 134 -19.69 -1.61 6.54
CA VAL A 134 -18.53 -2.25 5.89
C VAL A 134 -17.75 -3.10 6.89
N ARG A 135 -17.52 -2.58 8.10
CA ARG A 135 -16.88 -3.34 9.18
C ARG A 135 -17.65 -4.61 9.52
N ASP A 136 -18.97 -4.51 9.66
CA ASP A 136 -19.83 -5.65 9.98
C ASP A 136 -19.86 -6.67 8.84
N MET A 137 -19.87 -6.20 7.58
CA MET A 137 -19.76 -7.06 6.40
C MET A 137 -18.45 -7.84 6.38
N LEU A 138 -17.32 -7.19 6.66
CA LEU A 138 -16.00 -7.84 6.73
C LEU A 138 -15.90 -8.81 7.91
N GLY A 139 -16.41 -8.43 9.08
CA GLY A 139 -16.38 -9.24 10.31
C GLY A 139 -17.20 -10.53 10.24
N ARG A 140 -18.07 -10.70 9.24
CA ARG A 140 -18.77 -11.97 8.98
C ARG A 140 -17.85 -13.06 8.40
N PHE A 141 -16.76 -12.66 7.75
CA PHE A 141 -15.88 -13.57 7.01
C PHE A 141 -14.45 -13.57 7.53
N LEU A 142 -14.01 -12.46 8.14
CA LEU A 142 -12.63 -12.25 8.55
C LEU A 142 -12.52 -12.11 10.06
N VAL A 143 -11.42 -12.62 10.61
CA VAL A 143 -11.07 -12.49 12.03
C VAL A 143 -9.58 -12.15 12.17
N GLY A 144 -9.18 -11.58 13.32
CA GLY A 144 -7.77 -11.32 13.64
C GLY A 144 -7.03 -10.47 12.60
N GLU A 145 -5.89 -10.97 12.13
CA GLU A 145 -5.02 -10.29 11.16
C GLU A 145 -5.71 -10.10 9.81
N ASP A 146 -6.50 -11.07 9.35
CA ASP A 146 -7.23 -10.96 8.09
C ASP A 146 -8.28 -9.85 8.14
N LEU A 147 -8.97 -9.70 9.28
CA LEU A 147 -9.91 -8.59 9.47
C LEU A 147 -9.17 -7.25 9.46
N SER A 148 -8.00 -7.18 10.09
CA SER A 148 -7.16 -5.99 10.09
C SER A 148 -6.71 -5.63 8.67
N LEU A 149 -6.30 -6.61 7.88
CA LEU A 149 -5.93 -6.40 6.48
C LEU A 149 -7.14 -5.96 5.63
N GLY A 150 -8.30 -6.58 5.83
CA GLY A 150 -9.55 -6.17 5.19
C GLY A 150 -9.97 -4.73 5.54
N MET A 151 -9.86 -4.34 6.81
CA MET A 151 -10.13 -2.96 7.24
C MET A 151 -9.16 -1.97 6.59
N SER A 152 -7.87 -2.32 6.48
CA SER A 152 -6.88 -1.50 5.78
C SER A 152 -7.21 -1.33 4.28
N TYR A 153 -7.81 -2.35 3.66
CA TYR A 153 -8.29 -2.27 2.28
C TYR A 153 -9.47 -1.32 2.19
N ALA A 154 -10.41 -1.37 3.14
CA ALA A 154 -11.56 -0.47 3.21
C ALA A 154 -11.17 1.00 3.47
N ARG A 155 -10.07 1.27 4.19
CA ARG A 155 -9.50 2.62 4.39
C ARG A 155 -8.68 3.15 3.21
N SER A 156 -8.55 2.39 2.14
CA SER A 156 -7.79 2.86 0.97
C SER A 156 -8.49 4.06 0.31
N HIS A 157 -7.73 5.10 -0.05
CA HIS A 157 -8.25 6.37 -0.60
C HIS A 157 -9.15 6.20 -1.84
N VAL A 158 -8.97 5.11 -2.59
CA VAL A 158 -9.83 4.73 -3.72
C VAL A 158 -11.32 4.66 -3.34
N TRP A 159 -11.64 4.32 -2.08
CA TRP A 159 -13.01 4.23 -1.60
C TRP A 159 -13.58 5.56 -1.11
N THR A 160 -12.73 6.52 -0.72
CA THR A 160 -13.18 7.84 -0.26
C THR A 160 -13.97 8.56 -1.36
N GLN A 161 -13.59 8.34 -2.62
CA GLN A 161 -14.27 8.93 -3.78
C GLN A 161 -15.48 8.10 -4.25
N LEU A 162 -15.60 6.84 -3.81
CA LEU A 162 -16.56 5.86 -4.29
C LEU A 162 -17.16 5.02 -3.15
N PRO A 163 -17.67 5.62 -2.06
CA PRO A 163 -18.08 4.86 -0.86
C PRO A 163 -19.22 3.89 -1.15
N ASN A 164 -20.14 4.28 -2.04
CA ASN A 164 -21.26 3.43 -2.47
C ASN A 164 -20.80 2.22 -3.29
N LEU A 165 -19.67 2.32 -4.01
CA LEU A 165 -19.16 1.21 -4.82
C LEU A 165 -18.65 0.09 -3.91
N LEU A 166 -17.87 0.41 -2.88
CA LEU A 166 -17.34 -0.57 -1.93
C LEU A 166 -18.47 -1.39 -1.30
N GLY A 167 -19.48 -0.70 -0.74
CA GLY A 167 -20.63 -1.35 -0.11
C GLY A 167 -21.36 -2.30 -1.06
N ARG A 168 -21.65 -1.86 -2.30
CA ARG A 168 -22.33 -2.69 -3.31
C ARG A 168 -21.49 -3.90 -3.74
N CYS A 169 -20.18 -3.73 -3.89
CA CYS A 169 -19.29 -4.85 -4.21
C CYS A 169 -19.26 -5.89 -3.09
N LEU A 170 -19.12 -5.46 -1.83
CA LEU A 170 -19.17 -6.38 -0.68
C LEU A 170 -20.53 -7.07 -0.60
N GLN A 171 -21.63 -6.34 -0.73
CA GLN A 171 -22.98 -6.92 -0.74
C GLN A 171 -23.14 -8.00 -1.83
N ALA A 172 -22.65 -7.76 -3.05
CA ALA A 172 -22.71 -8.74 -4.13
C ALA A 172 -21.92 -10.03 -3.80
N MET A 173 -20.71 -9.89 -3.23
CA MET A 173 -19.89 -11.03 -2.79
C MET A 173 -20.56 -11.81 -1.66
N ILE A 174 -21.19 -11.11 -0.73
CA ILE A 174 -21.86 -11.70 0.44
C ILE A 174 -23.13 -12.44 0.01
N ALA A 175 -23.93 -11.84 -0.87
CA ALA A 175 -25.16 -12.45 -1.38
C ALA A 175 -24.90 -13.79 -2.07
N LYS A 176 -23.71 -13.98 -2.64
CA LYS A 176 -23.27 -15.21 -3.30
C LYS A 176 -22.33 -16.08 -2.46
N ASN A 177 -21.99 -15.64 -1.26
CA ASN A 177 -21.05 -16.32 -0.37
C ASN A 177 -19.68 -16.61 -1.03
N THR A 178 -19.17 -15.66 -1.81
CA THR A 178 -17.92 -15.80 -2.58
C THR A 178 -16.79 -14.90 -2.06
N PHE A 179 -17.02 -14.19 -0.96
CA PHE A 179 -16.04 -13.23 -0.43
C PHE A 179 -14.74 -13.95 -0.02
N THR A 180 -13.60 -13.41 -0.47
CA THR A 180 -12.26 -13.78 0.00
C THR A 180 -11.42 -12.51 0.13
N LEU A 181 -10.44 -12.53 1.04
CA LEU A 181 -9.55 -11.37 1.25
C LEU A 181 -8.71 -11.06 0.00
N GLU A 182 -8.24 -12.10 -0.69
CA GLU A 182 -7.51 -11.99 -1.96
C GLU A 182 -8.35 -11.30 -3.04
N LYS A 183 -9.61 -11.69 -3.20
CA LYS A 183 -10.53 -11.05 -4.15
C LYS A 183 -10.80 -9.59 -3.80
N PHE A 184 -10.90 -9.27 -2.50
CA PHE A 184 -11.07 -7.89 -2.05
C PHE A 184 -9.80 -7.03 -2.32
N GLY A 185 -8.62 -7.59 -2.08
CA GLY A 185 -7.34 -6.97 -2.43
C GLY A 185 -7.24 -6.68 -3.94
N PHE A 186 -7.56 -7.68 -4.77
CA PHE A 186 -7.61 -7.52 -6.23
C PHE A 186 -8.60 -6.43 -6.65
N LEU A 187 -9.82 -6.42 -6.10
CA LEU A 187 -10.81 -5.39 -6.40
C LEU A 187 -10.28 -3.99 -6.05
N ARG A 188 -9.67 -3.82 -4.88
CA ARG A 188 -9.09 -2.54 -4.44
C ARG A 188 -8.04 -2.04 -5.42
N ASP A 189 -7.13 -2.91 -5.84
CA ASP A 189 -6.08 -2.54 -6.80
C ASP A 189 -6.64 -2.30 -8.21
N PHE A 190 -7.66 -3.06 -8.62
CA PHE A 190 -8.36 -2.84 -9.87
C PHE A 190 -9.05 -1.47 -9.91
N VAL A 191 -9.83 -1.12 -8.88
CA VAL A 191 -10.51 0.19 -8.83
C VAL A 191 -9.48 1.32 -8.79
N ARG A 192 -8.34 1.13 -8.12
CA ARG A 192 -7.25 2.11 -8.10
C ARG A 192 -6.66 2.35 -9.49
N SER A 193 -6.52 1.32 -10.33
CA SER A 193 -5.89 1.44 -11.65
C SER A 193 -6.86 1.87 -12.75
N TYR A 194 -8.12 1.40 -12.71
CA TYR A 194 -9.10 1.60 -13.78
C TYR A 194 -10.18 2.66 -13.45
N HIS A 195 -10.20 3.17 -12.21
CA HIS A 195 -11.08 4.25 -11.75
C HIS A 195 -12.56 4.13 -12.20
N PRO A 196 -13.22 2.97 -12.03
CA PRO A 196 -14.65 2.85 -12.33
C PRO A 196 -15.45 3.78 -11.42
N LYS A 197 -16.54 4.35 -11.94
CA LYS A 197 -17.38 5.32 -11.22
C LYS A 197 -18.54 4.65 -10.47
N ASP A 198 -18.93 3.47 -10.90
CA ASP A 198 -20.10 2.72 -10.45
C ASP A 198 -19.98 1.23 -10.83
N ILE A 199 -20.99 0.43 -10.51
CA ILE A 199 -21.02 -1.00 -10.82
C ILE A 199 -21.01 -1.27 -12.34
N PRO A 200 -21.82 -0.60 -13.19
CA PRO A 200 -21.75 -0.78 -14.64
C PRO A 200 -20.36 -0.51 -15.23
N SER A 201 -19.71 0.59 -14.84
CA SER A 201 -18.36 0.91 -15.31
C SER A 201 -17.30 -0.05 -14.77
N LEU A 202 -17.46 -0.57 -13.54
CA LEU A 202 -16.61 -1.65 -13.01
C LEU A 202 -16.72 -2.91 -13.88
N ILE A 203 -17.94 -3.35 -14.16
CA ILE A 203 -18.20 -4.54 -15.02
C ILE A 203 -17.63 -4.33 -16.42
N GLN A 204 -17.83 -3.16 -17.02
CA GLN A 204 -17.27 -2.85 -18.33
C GLN A 204 -15.74 -2.92 -18.33
N SER A 205 -15.08 -2.30 -17.34
CA SER A 205 -13.63 -2.34 -17.22
C SER A 205 -13.09 -3.77 -17.00
N LEU A 206 -13.80 -4.59 -16.22
CA LEU A 206 -13.44 -6.00 -15.99
C LEU A 206 -13.54 -6.81 -17.30
N ASN A 207 -14.60 -6.62 -18.09
CA ASN A 207 -14.74 -7.26 -19.40
C ASN A 207 -13.64 -6.81 -20.37
N ASN A 208 -13.35 -5.51 -20.42
CA ASN A 208 -12.26 -4.97 -21.26
C ASN A 208 -10.90 -5.59 -20.89
N LEU A 209 -10.65 -5.82 -19.59
CA LEU A 209 -9.43 -6.49 -19.14
C LEU A 209 -9.36 -7.95 -19.65
N LEU A 210 -10.46 -8.71 -19.58
CA LEU A 210 -10.49 -10.07 -20.13
C LEU A 210 -10.27 -10.09 -21.64
N GLU A 211 -10.88 -9.15 -22.37
CA GLU A 211 -10.71 -9.03 -23.82
C GLU A 211 -9.26 -8.68 -24.18
N ALA A 212 -8.61 -7.79 -23.44
CA ALA A 212 -7.20 -7.46 -23.61
C ALA A 212 -6.31 -8.70 -23.43
N TYR A 213 -6.59 -9.55 -22.44
CA TYR A 213 -5.88 -10.81 -22.24
C TYR A 213 -6.11 -11.84 -23.35
N HIS A 214 -7.32 -11.94 -23.90
CA HIS A 214 -7.61 -12.86 -25.01
C HIS A 214 -6.99 -12.42 -26.33
N THR A 215 -6.91 -11.11 -26.58
CA THR A 215 -6.40 -10.56 -27.84
C THR A 215 -4.88 -10.38 -27.86
N GLY A 216 -4.19 -10.69 -26.75
CA GLY A 216 -2.75 -10.45 -26.60
C GLY A 216 -2.38 -8.96 -26.60
N ASN A 217 -3.38 -8.07 -26.47
CA ASN A 217 -3.23 -6.62 -26.45
C ASN A 217 -3.28 -6.06 -25.02
N ASP A 218 -2.99 -6.88 -23.99
CA ASP A 218 -2.71 -6.32 -22.67
C ASP A 218 -1.48 -5.43 -22.82
N ARG A 219 -1.73 -4.13 -23.02
CA ARG A 219 -0.85 -3.08 -22.56
C ARG A 219 -1.24 -2.93 -21.12
N PRO A 220 -0.56 -3.63 -20.20
CA PRO A 220 -0.69 -3.34 -18.81
C PRO A 220 -0.67 -1.82 -18.62
N VAL A 221 -1.78 -1.21 -18.19
CA VAL A 221 -1.71 0.07 -17.45
C VAL A 221 -1.15 -0.27 -16.07
N PHE A 222 0.02 -0.90 -16.09
CA PHE A 222 0.88 -1.00 -14.95
C PHE A 222 1.57 0.35 -14.92
N ASN A 223 1.43 1.00 -13.78
CA ASN A 223 2.31 2.06 -13.37
C ASN A 223 3.73 1.69 -13.84
N GLN A 224 4.35 2.39 -14.79
CA GLN A 224 5.69 2.05 -15.31
C GLN A 224 6.72 1.90 -14.17
N GLN A 225 6.42 2.47 -13.01
CA GLN A 225 7.14 2.28 -11.75
C GLN A 225 7.16 0.82 -11.25
N LEU A 226 6.17 -0.02 -11.58
CA LEU A 226 6.09 -1.46 -11.25
C LEU A 226 6.93 -2.35 -12.18
N GLU A 227 7.16 -1.96 -13.45
CA GLU A 227 8.13 -2.69 -14.30
C GLU A 227 9.52 -2.65 -13.66
N ASP A 228 9.92 -1.50 -13.11
CA ASP A 228 11.19 -1.41 -12.41
C ASP A 228 11.21 -2.17 -11.07
N HIS A 229 10.05 -2.49 -10.49
CA HIS A 229 9.94 -3.30 -9.27
C HIS A 229 10.14 -4.80 -9.53
N GLN A 230 10.06 -5.25 -10.79
CA GLN A 230 10.24 -6.67 -11.16
C GLN A 230 11.34 -6.91 -12.22
N ALA A 231 11.82 -5.88 -12.93
CA ALA A 231 12.77 -6.03 -14.03
C ALA A 231 14.19 -6.49 -13.65
N THR A 232 14.54 -6.55 -12.35
CA THR A 232 15.85 -7.04 -11.91
C THR A 232 15.84 -8.44 -11.28
N ALA A 233 14.68 -9.06 -11.12
CA ALA A 233 14.58 -10.46 -10.75
C ALA A 233 14.01 -11.23 -11.93
N ILE A 234 14.87 -11.56 -12.92
CA ILE A 234 14.62 -12.55 -13.99
C ILE A 234 13.27 -12.29 -14.70
N ARG A 235 13.30 -11.81 -15.95
CA ARG A 235 12.14 -11.98 -16.87
C ARG A 235 11.88 -13.47 -17.05
N SER A 236 11.26 -14.06 -16.05
CA SER A 236 10.69 -15.37 -15.99
C SER A 236 9.39 -15.19 -16.73
N SER A 237 9.34 -15.64 -17.98
CA SER A 237 8.11 -15.74 -18.75
C SER A 237 7.01 -16.50 -17.99
N GLN A 238 7.37 -17.25 -16.93
CA GLN A 238 6.44 -17.94 -16.04
C GLN A 238 5.76 -16.99 -15.04
N CYS A 239 6.44 -15.93 -14.57
CA CYS A 239 5.83 -14.92 -13.69
C CYS A 239 4.70 -14.17 -14.40
N ASP A 240 4.91 -13.83 -15.68
CA ASP A 240 3.90 -13.15 -16.49
C ASP A 240 2.65 -14.03 -16.72
N GLU A 241 2.84 -15.33 -16.97
CA GLU A 241 1.73 -16.27 -17.14
C GLU A 241 0.96 -16.52 -15.84
N GLU A 242 1.64 -16.65 -14.70
CA GLU A 242 0.97 -16.86 -13.40
C GLU A 242 0.20 -15.62 -12.97
N VAL A 243 0.77 -14.43 -13.15
CA VAL A 243 0.08 -13.16 -12.91
C VAL A 243 -1.12 -13.02 -13.83
N GLN A 244 -0.99 -13.33 -15.11
CA GLN A 244 -2.10 -13.31 -16.05
C GLN A 244 -3.22 -14.29 -15.62
N LYS A 245 -2.88 -15.54 -15.30
CA LYS A 245 -3.85 -16.55 -14.83
C LYS A 245 -4.58 -16.07 -13.58
N PHE A 246 -3.84 -15.53 -12.61
CA PHE A 246 -4.41 -14.97 -11.40
C PHE A 246 -5.39 -13.83 -11.70
N ARG A 247 -4.99 -12.85 -12.53
CA ARG A 247 -5.84 -11.71 -12.88
C ARG A 247 -7.10 -12.16 -13.63
N VAL A 248 -6.97 -13.07 -14.58
CA VAL A 248 -8.13 -13.66 -15.30
C VAL A 248 -9.06 -14.39 -14.34
N GLN A 249 -8.51 -15.18 -13.41
CA GLN A 249 -9.31 -15.89 -12.39
C GLN A 249 -10.06 -14.91 -11.49
N MET A 250 -9.38 -13.90 -10.95
CA MET A 250 -10.01 -12.90 -10.07
C MET A 250 -11.04 -12.03 -10.80
N THR A 251 -10.76 -11.65 -12.05
CA THR A 251 -11.71 -10.91 -12.88
C THR A 251 -12.98 -11.73 -13.14
N ASN A 252 -12.85 -13.00 -13.51
CA ASN A 252 -13.99 -13.90 -13.66
C ASN A 252 -14.76 -14.09 -12.35
N ALA A 253 -14.05 -14.25 -11.23
CA ALA A 253 -14.67 -14.36 -9.91
C ALA A 253 -15.50 -13.11 -9.56
N LEU A 254 -14.97 -11.91 -9.80
CA LEU A 254 -15.71 -10.65 -9.60
C LEU A 254 -16.91 -10.52 -10.54
N LEU A 255 -16.75 -10.82 -11.83
CA LEU A 255 -17.87 -10.77 -12.79
C LEU A 255 -18.98 -11.74 -12.39
N SER A 256 -18.62 -12.91 -11.86
CA SER A 256 -19.59 -13.89 -11.36
C SER A 256 -20.43 -13.34 -10.20
N ASP A 257 -19.90 -12.40 -9.40
CA ASP A 257 -20.64 -11.76 -8.31
C ASP A 257 -21.77 -10.86 -8.83
N PHE A 258 -21.64 -10.32 -10.04
CA PHE A 258 -22.63 -9.43 -10.67
C PHE A 258 -23.56 -10.13 -11.68
N ALA A 259 -23.32 -11.40 -11.99
CA ALA A 259 -24.18 -12.17 -12.89
C ALA A 259 -25.58 -12.39 -12.28
N GLY A 260 -26.66 -12.00 -12.98
CA GLY A 260 -28.04 -12.18 -12.51
C GLY A 260 -28.73 -10.92 -11.95
N GLY A 261 -28.07 -9.75 -12.02
CA GLY A 261 -28.65 -8.45 -11.66
C GLY A 261 -28.37 -8.03 -10.21
N VAL A 262 -27.98 -6.76 -10.03
CA VAL A 262 -27.89 -6.03 -8.75
C VAL A 262 -28.69 -4.76 -8.86
#